data_AF-A0A8H6YDE9-F1
#
_entry.id   AF-A0A8H6YDE9-F1
#
_cell.length_a   1.000
_cell.length_b   1.000
_cell.length_c   1.000
_cell.angle_alpha   90.00
_cell.angle_beta   90.00
_cell.angle_gamma   90.00
#
_symmetry.space_group_name_H-M   'P 1'
#
loop_
_entity.id
_entity.type
_entity.pdbx_description
1 polymer ?
#
loop_
_entity_poly.entity_id
_entity_poly.type
_entity_poly.pdbx_seq_one_letter_code
_entity_poly.pdbx_strand_id
1 'polypeptide(L)'
;MFFNRLDAFRWRDPTDMNELVLRSSFPEVTMEFRDDWDDRIKMGVPFVFERVVLADRSAAMRAYNYQRYQRTAAVPFGLPGSGWILTTGARPPPHPSSRTSPRQAWGRRILLQEDHEKLVQELYRLRDEHGWEVNVVLMEKISRAEQIQLAVRTTIMMGVHGNGLTNLIWMRPTPRTTVMEFFYPGGFAHDYEYTARALGISHYGFWGNESASLSLSDVADHHLGLSPVQTFPSMPTPKGFKVSYITFSGPIELTAAAGSSIPIDAATVGRLVYDRLTLSLEVDD
;
A
#
# COMPACT_ATOMS: atom_id res chain seq x y z
N MET A 1 12.54 23.18 1.75
CA MET A 1 12.22 23.31 3.19
C MET A 1 10.81 22.79 3.42
N PHE A 2 10.60 21.94 4.42
CA PHE A 2 9.32 21.38 4.80
C PHE A 2 8.95 21.90 6.19
N PHE A 3 7.79 22.54 6.31
CA PHE A 3 7.31 23.08 7.57
C PHE A 3 6.28 22.15 8.21
N ASN A 4 6.44 21.89 9.50
CA ASN A 4 5.43 21.23 10.30
C ASN A 4 4.96 22.13 11.45
N ARG A 5 3.63 22.24 11.62
CA ARG A 5 3.02 22.95 12.76
C ARG A 5 3.17 22.19 14.08
N LEU A 6 3.65 20.95 14.04
CA LEU A 6 3.97 20.12 15.20
C LEU A 6 5.41 20.36 15.67
N ASP A 7 5.72 19.88 16.87
CA ASP A 7 7.10 19.71 17.32
C ASP A 7 7.74 18.44 16.69
N ALA A 8 9.06 18.36 16.77
CA ALA A 8 9.83 17.25 16.18
C ALA A 8 9.48 15.88 16.79
N PHE A 9 9.07 15.84 18.05
CA PHE A 9 8.71 14.60 18.73
C PHE A 9 7.36 14.07 18.24
N ARG A 10 6.34 14.92 18.17
CA ARG A 10 4.98 14.57 17.72
C ARG A 10 4.88 14.32 16.22
N TRP A 11 5.81 14.86 15.43
CA TRP A 11 5.84 14.57 14.00
C TRP A 11 6.28 13.13 13.69
N ARG A 12 7.18 12.57 14.50
CA ARG A 12 7.58 11.17 14.38
C ARG A 12 6.40 10.29 14.75
N ASP A 13 6.00 9.42 13.84
CA ASP A 13 4.97 8.44 14.14
C ASP A 13 5.56 7.34 15.04
N PRO A 14 4.73 6.61 15.81
CA PRO A 14 5.22 5.54 16.68
C PRO A 14 5.99 4.42 15.95
N THR A 15 5.84 4.31 14.62
CA THR A 15 6.53 3.31 13.79
C THR A 15 7.79 3.84 13.14
N ASP A 16 8.18 5.09 13.41
CA ASP A 16 9.34 5.79 12.88
C ASP A 16 9.39 5.76 11.33
N MET A 17 8.23 5.77 10.67
CA MET A 17 8.09 5.65 9.21
C MET A 17 8.12 7.01 8.51
N ASN A 18 7.62 8.06 9.15
CA ASN A 18 7.60 9.42 8.66
C ASN A 18 9.03 9.91 8.39
N GLU A 19 9.94 9.74 9.34
CA GLU A 19 11.34 10.09 9.14
C GLU A 19 12.00 9.22 8.06
N LEU A 20 11.68 7.93 8.01
CA LEU A 20 12.30 7.01 7.07
C LEU A 20 11.92 7.36 5.64
N VAL A 21 10.62 7.48 5.38
CA VAL A 21 10.09 7.81 4.04
C VAL A 21 10.54 9.19 3.62
N LEU A 22 10.43 10.20 4.49
CA LEU A 22 10.77 11.57 4.11
C LEU A 22 12.28 11.74 3.86
N ARG A 23 13.13 11.22 4.75
CA ARG A 23 14.59 11.37 4.63
C ARG A 23 15.18 10.47 3.55
N SER A 24 14.58 9.33 3.25
CA SER A 24 15.02 8.50 2.11
C SER A 24 14.61 9.13 0.78
N SER A 25 13.41 9.71 0.69
CA SER A 25 12.91 10.35 -0.54
C SER A 25 13.56 11.70 -0.80
N PHE A 26 13.87 12.46 0.26
CA PHE A 26 14.45 13.80 0.20
C PHE A 26 15.57 13.96 1.23
N PRO A 27 16.78 13.40 0.98
CA PRO A 27 17.88 13.45 1.95
C PRO A 27 18.28 14.87 2.36
N GLU A 28 18.17 15.82 1.43
CA GLU A 28 18.53 17.22 1.61
C GLU A 28 17.39 18.09 2.16
N VAL A 29 16.25 17.51 2.53
CA VAL A 29 15.13 18.29 3.04
C VAL A 29 15.48 18.96 4.38
N THR A 30 15.53 20.29 4.36
CA THR A 30 15.49 21.08 5.59
C THR A 30 14.09 21.03 6.16
N MET A 31 13.96 20.65 7.43
CA MET A 31 12.69 20.64 8.15
C MET A 31 12.71 21.72 9.22
N GLU A 32 11.59 22.43 9.35
CA GLU A 32 11.34 23.36 10.46
C GLU A 32 10.07 22.95 11.19
N PHE A 33 10.12 23.07 12.50
CA PHE A 33 9.02 22.76 13.42
C PHE A 33 8.47 24.05 14.03
N ARG A 34 7.45 23.90 14.88
CA ARG A 34 6.82 25.02 15.56
C ARG A 34 7.80 25.95 16.28
N ASP A 35 8.76 25.38 16.99
CA ASP A 35 9.71 26.16 17.81
C ASP A 35 10.62 27.04 16.94
N ASP A 36 11.08 26.52 15.78
CA ASP A 36 11.89 27.28 14.81
C ASP A 36 11.12 28.52 14.30
N TRP A 37 9.81 28.38 14.12
CA TRP A 37 8.93 29.49 13.72
C TRP A 37 8.69 30.49 14.83
N ASP A 38 8.49 30.03 16.06
CA ASP A 38 8.35 30.92 17.21
C ASP A 38 9.61 31.77 17.41
N ASP A 39 10.79 31.24 17.09
CA ASP A 39 12.05 32.00 17.10
C ASP A 39 12.16 32.98 15.94
N ARG A 40 11.77 32.59 14.72
CA ARG A 40 11.69 33.51 13.57
C ARG A 40 10.76 34.70 13.84
N ILE A 41 9.63 34.48 14.51
CA ILE A 41 8.69 35.55 14.89
C ILE A 41 9.38 36.55 15.85
N LYS A 42 10.14 36.06 16.84
CA LYS A 42 10.85 36.90 17.80
C LYS A 42 11.97 37.75 17.18
N MET A 43 12.54 37.30 16.06
CA MET A 43 13.60 38.07 15.37
C MET A 43 13.09 39.40 14.82
N GLY A 44 11.78 39.54 14.56
CA GLY A 44 11.19 40.79 14.07
C GLY A 44 11.67 41.21 12.68
N VAL A 45 12.20 40.27 11.89
CA VAL A 45 12.66 40.50 10.50
C VAL A 45 11.81 39.70 9.51
N PRO A 46 11.53 40.24 8.31
CA PRO A 46 10.78 39.53 7.29
C PRO A 46 11.61 38.41 6.65
N PHE A 47 10.96 37.27 6.41
CA PHE A 47 11.53 36.15 5.64
C PHE A 47 10.84 36.08 4.27
N VAL A 48 11.62 36.04 3.20
CA VAL A 48 11.12 35.97 1.82
C VAL A 48 11.39 34.56 1.28
N PHE A 49 10.33 33.91 0.80
CA PHE A 49 10.42 32.62 0.12
C PHE A 49 10.07 32.81 -1.36
N GLU A 50 10.92 32.33 -2.26
CA GLU A 50 10.68 32.41 -3.70
C GLU A 50 9.43 31.62 -4.11
N ARG A 51 9.20 30.45 -3.47
CA ARG A 51 8.06 29.58 -3.73
C ARG A 51 7.59 28.93 -2.45
N VAL A 52 6.27 28.91 -2.27
CA VAL A 52 5.61 28.24 -1.15
C VAL A 52 4.53 27.30 -1.70
N VAL A 53 4.53 26.07 -1.22
CA VAL A 53 3.45 25.10 -1.47
C VAL A 53 2.70 24.90 -0.16
N LEU A 54 1.41 25.22 -0.14
CA LEU A 54 0.56 25.07 1.03
C LEU A 54 -0.28 23.81 0.90
N ALA A 55 -0.17 22.92 1.88
CA ALA A 55 -1.03 21.74 2.02
C ALA A 55 -2.13 22.05 3.03
N ASP A 56 -3.35 22.28 2.55
CA ASP A 56 -4.52 22.59 3.38
C ASP A 56 -5.59 21.48 3.24
N ARG A 57 -5.87 20.81 4.37
CA ARG A 57 -6.88 19.75 4.44
C ARG A 57 -8.28 20.26 4.12
N SER A 58 -8.67 21.43 4.64
CA SER A 58 -10.01 22.00 4.43
C SER A 58 -10.23 22.43 2.98
N ALA A 59 -9.19 22.93 2.31
CA ALA A 59 -9.22 23.21 0.88
C ALA A 59 -9.33 21.92 0.06
N ALA A 60 -8.54 20.90 0.40
CA ALA A 60 -8.61 19.59 -0.25
C ALA A 60 -10.01 18.97 -0.15
N MET A 61 -10.73 19.18 0.96
CA MET A 61 -12.10 18.67 1.17
C MET A 61 -13.12 19.14 0.12
N ARG A 62 -12.84 20.27 -0.55
CA ARG A 62 -13.72 20.83 -1.59
C ARG A 62 -13.47 20.24 -2.98
N ALA A 63 -12.37 19.52 -3.17
CA ALA A 63 -11.98 18.98 -4.46
C ALA A 63 -12.77 17.72 -4.82
N TYR A 64 -13.02 17.53 -6.12
CA TYR A 64 -13.74 16.37 -6.66
C TYR A 64 -13.18 15.03 -6.17
N ASN A 65 -11.85 14.84 -6.24
CA ASN A 65 -11.22 13.61 -5.78
C ASN A 65 -11.37 13.38 -4.28
N TYR A 66 -11.38 14.44 -3.46
CA TYR A 66 -11.68 14.26 -2.03
C TYR A 66 -13.12 13.82 -1.83
N GLN A 67 -14.09 14.40 -2.54
CA GLN A 67 -15.50 14.02 -2.38
C GLN A 67 -15.72 12.54 -2.72
N ARG A 68 -15.02 12.02 -3.75
CA ARG A 68 -15.07 10.61 -4.16
C ARG A 68 -14.36 9.67 -3.19
N TYR A 69 -13.12 9.98 -2.81
CA TYR A 69 -12.26 9.05 -2.07
C TYR A 69 -12.17 9.34 -0.56
N GLN A 70 -12.67 10.49 -0.12
CA GLN A 70 -12.58 11.01 1.25
C GLN A 70 -11.14 11.04 1.80
N ARG A 71 -10.17 11.36 0.92
CA ARG A 71 -8.73 11.44 1.23
C ARG A 71 -8.11 12.71 0.69
N THR A 72 -7.37 13.42 1.54
CA THR A 72 -6.66 14.65 1.17
C THR A 72 -5.58 14.41 0.12
N ALA A 73 -4.87 13.28 0.24
CA ALA A 73 -3.86 12.87 -0.74
C ALA A 73 -4.47 12.61 -2.13
N ALA A 74 -5.77 12.29 -2.23
CA ALA A 74 -6.38 12.00 -3.52
C ALA A 74 -6.42 13.20 -4.48
N VAL A 75 -6.26 14.41 -3.96
CA VAL A 75 -6.21 15.63 -4.76
C VAL A 75 -4.90 15.73 -5.55
N PRO A 76 -3.70 15.78 -4.91
CA PRO A 76 -2.44 15.90 -5.64
C PRO A 76 -2.13 14.69 -6.53
N PHE A 77 -2.60 13.49 -6.19
CA PHE A 77 -2.38 12.30 -7.01
C PHE A 77 -3.17 12.30 -8.34
N GLY A 78 -4.25 13.09 -8.43
CA GLY A 78 -4.94 13.33 -9.70
C GLY A 78 -4.25 14.34 -10.61
N LEU A 79 -3.17 14.98 -10.16
CA LEU A 79 -2.43 15.95 -10.97
C LEU A 79 -1.44 15.24 -11.92
N PRO A 80 -1.20 15.80 -13.12
CA PRO A 80 -0.15 15.32 -14.01
C PRO A 80 1.21 15.27 -13.30
N GLY A 81 1.92 14.15 -13.43
CA GLY A 81 3.25 13.97 -12.83
C GLY A 81 3.27 13.41 -11.40
N SER A 82 2.12 13.12 -10.79
CA SER A 82 2.02 12.47 -9.46
C SER A 82 2.72 11.11 -9.36
N GLY A 83 3.00 10.47 -10.50
CA GLY A 83 3.81 9.27 -10.59
C GLY A 83 5.27 9.46 -10.17
N TRP A 84 5.77 10.66 -9.84
CA TRP A 84 7.17 10.84 -9.38
C TRP A 84 7.51 9.99 -8.15
N ILE A 85 6.52 9.63 -7.32
CA ILE A 85 6.71 8.71 -6.19
C ILE A 85 7.24 7.34 -6.67
N LEU A 86 6.93 6.94 -7.90
CA LEU A 86 7.45 5.74 -8.59
C LEU A 86 8.96 5.83 -8.86
N THR A 87 9.49 7.05 -9.03
CA THR A 87 10.89 7.28 -9.42
C THR A 87 11.84 7.50 -8.25
N THR A 88 11.34 8.01 -7.11
CA THR A 88 12.18 8.34 -5.94
C THR A 88 11.99 7.38 -4.75
N GLY A 89 10.89 6.63 -4.69
CA GLY A 89 10.44 5.95 -3.46
C GLY A 89 11.04 4.58 -3.12
N ALA A 90 11.93 4.00 -3.93
CA ALA A 90 12.30 2.58 -3.79
C ALA A 90 13.79 2.28 -3.67
N ARG A 91 14.62 3.20 -3.16
CA ARG A 91 15.94 2.79 -2.65
C ARG A 91 15.79 2.36 -1.18
N PRO A 92 15.90 1.06 -0.85
CA PRO A 92 15.94 0.65 0.54
C PRO A 92 17.10 1.37 1.23
N PRO A 93 16.95 1.81 2.50
CA PRO A 93 18.02 2.46 3.22
C PRO A 93 19.27 1.56 3.24
N PRO A 94 20.48 2.11 3.06
CA PRO A 94 21.72 1.33 2.98
C PRO A 94 22.06 0.59 4.28
N HIS A 95 21.48 1.00 5.42
CA HIS A 95 21.66 0.37 6.71
C HIS A 95 20.33 -0.05 7.34
N PRO A 96 20.17 -1.34 7.71
CA PRO A 96 19.00 -1.80 8.44
C PRO A 96 19.04 -1.24 9.87
N SER A 97 18.23 -0.22 10.17
CA SER A 97 18.02 0.17 11.57
C SER A 97 17.13 -0.87 12.25
N SER A 98 17.70 -1.63 13.19
CA SER A 98 17.08 -2.78 13.89
C SER A 98 16.00 -2.42 14.91
N ARG A 99 15.31 -1.29 14.76
CA ARG A 99 14.20 -0.93 15.65
C ARG A 99 12.90 -1.52 15.12
N THR A 100 12.51 -2.66 15.69
CA THR A 100 11.15 -3.21 15.61
C THR A 100 10.26 -2.36 16.51
N SER A 101 9.53 -1.42 15.93
CA SER A 101 8.40 -0.82 16.64
C SER A 101 7.27 -1.87 16.66
N PRO A 102 6.71 -2.23 17.83
CA PRO A 102 5.53 -3.05 17.87
C PRO A 102 4.42 -2.27 17.16
N ARG A 103 4.06 -2.72 15.96
CA ARG A 103 2.86 -2.25 15.29
C ARG A 103 1.74 -2.43 16.30
N GLN A 104 1.11 -1.34 16.73
CA GLN A 104 -0.04 -1.40 17.61
C GLN A 104 -0.96 -2.49 17.07
N ALA A 105 -1.20 -3.52 17.88
CA ALA A 105 -2.10 -4.59 17.53
C ALA A 105 -3.51 -3.97 17.43
N TRP A 106 -3.87 -3.50 16.24
CA TRP A 106 -5.26 -3.30 15.85
C TRP A 106 -5.85 -4.69 15.59
N GLY A 107 -5.82 -5.54 16.62
CA GLY A 107 -6.34 -6.91 16.67
C GLY A 107 -7.86 -6.93 16.70
N ARG A 108 -8.51 -6.19 15.80
CA ARG A 108 -9.96 -6.16 15.65
C ARG A 108 -10.45 -6.73 14.34
N ARG A 109 -9.57 -7.06 13.39
CA ARG A 109 -9.94 -7.62 12.08
C ARG A 109 -9.00 -8.75 11.74
N ILE A 110 -9.48 -9.97 11.88
CA ILE A 110 -8.74 -11.19 11.60
C ILE A 110 -9.62 -12.01 10.65
N LEU A 111 -9.01 -12.73 9.71
CA LEU A 111 -9.73 -13.73 8.95
C LEU A 111 -10.29 -14.81 9.89
N LEU A 112 -11.36 -15.49 9.48
CA LEU A 112 -11.73 -16.74 10.13
C LEU A 112 -10.52 -17.69 10.10
N GLN A 113 -10.23 -18.35 11.23
CA GLN A 113 -9.07 -19.23 11.34
C GLN A 113 -9.09 -20.34 10.29
N GLU A 114 -10.27 -20.94 10.07
CA GLU A 114 -10.46 -21.97 9.05
C GLU A 114 -10.20 -21.44 7.63
N ASP A 115 -10.64 -20.22 7.33
CA ASP A 115 -10.45 -19.60 6.02
C ASP A 115 -8.99 -19.16 5.81
N HIS A 116 -8.32 -18.70 6.87
CA HIS A 116 -6.89 -18.45 6.86
C HIS A 116 -6.11 -19.73 6.53
N GLU A 117 -6.43 -20.84 7.19
CA GLU A 117 -5.80 -22.14 6.95
C GLU A 117 -6.03 -22.64 5.52
N LYS A 118 -7.27 -22.56 5.03
CA LYS A 118 -7.62 -22.89 3.64
C LYS A 118 -6.86 -22.03 2.63
N LEU A 119 -6.75 -20.72 2.87
CA LEU A 119 -5.99 -19.82 2.01
C LEU A 119 -4.51 -20.19 2.00
N VAL A 120 -3.90 -20.45 3.17
CA VAL A 120 -2.50 -20.86 3.25
C VAL A 120 -2.26 -22.18 2.53
N GLN A 121 -3.16 -23.16 2.69
CA GLN A 121 -3.10 -24.43 1.96
C GLN A 121 -3.16 -24.21 0.45
N GLU A 122 -4.10 -23.38 -0.02
CA GLU A 122 -4.26 -23.10 -1.46
C GLU A 122 -3.04 -22.37 -2.05
N LEU A 123 -2.47 -21.40 -1.33
CA LEU A 123 -1.24 -20.74 -1.78
C LEU A 123 -0.06 -21.72 -1.86
N TYR A 124 0.07 -22.62 -0.88
CA TYR A 124 1.12 -23.65 -0.94
C TYR A 124 0.88 -24.70 -2.03
N ARG A 125 -0.38 -25.01 -2.37
CA ARG A 125 -0.70 -25.83 -3.54
C ARG A 125 -0.16 -25.18 -4.81
N LEU A 126 -0.42 -23.89 -5.02
CA LEU A 126 0.10 -23.12 -6.16
C LEU A 126 1.64 -23.05 -6.17
N ARG A 127 2.27 -22.93 -4.99
CA ARG A 127 3.72 -23.02 -4.82
C ARG A 127 4.26 -24.34 -5.38
N ASP A 128 3.64 -25.46 -5.01
CA ASP A 128 4.10 -26.80 -5.36
C ASP A 128 3.84 -27.14 -6.84
N GLU A 129 2.72 -26.66 -7.40
CA GLU A 129 2.35 -26.88 -8.81
C GLU A 129 3.17 -26.04 -9.80
N HIS A 130 3.47 -24.77 -9.46
CA HIS A 130 4.07 -23.82 -10.39
C HIS A 130 5.50 -23.38 -10.01
N GLY A 131 6.01 -23.79 -8.85
CA GLY A 131 7.34 -23.41 -8.37
C GLY A 131 7.45 -21.93 -8.01
N TRP A 132 6.35 -21.30 -7.60
CA TRP A 132 6.36 -19.91 -7.11
C TRP A 132 6.88 -19.85 -5.67
N GLU A 133 7.26 -18.66 -5.22
CA GLU A 133 7.62 -18.43 -3.82
C GLU A 133 6.42 -17.90 -3.06
N VAL A 134 6.07 -18.55 -1.95
CA VAL A 134 4.98 -18.10 -1.07
C VAL A 134 5.57 -17.74 0.28
N ASN A 135 5.36 -16.49 0.68
CA ASN A 135 5.80 -15.94 1.97
C ASN A 135 4.56 -15.62 2.82
N VAL A 136 4.28 -16.42 3.85
CA VAL A 136 3.25 -16.12 4.86
C VAL A 136 3.93 -15.45 6.04
N VAL A 137 3.72 -14.14 6.21
CA VAL A 137 4.54 -13.32 7.11
C VAL A 137 3.69 -12.49 8.05
N LEU A 138 4.05 -12.54 9.33
CA LEU A 138 3.60 -11.61 10.35
C LEU A 138 4.52 -10.39 10.30
N MET A 139 4.08 -9.33 9.64
CA MET A 139 4.92 -8.15 9.38
C MET A 139 5.43 -7.47 10.67
N GLU A 140 4.71 -7.62 11.79
CA GLU A 140 5.14 -7.12 13.10
C GLU A 140 6.32 -7.89 13.71
N LYS A 141 6.59 -9.12 13.24
CA LYS A 141 7.67 -9.98 13.75
C LYS A 141 8.99 -9.83 12.99
N ILE A 142 8.98 -9.11 11.87
CA ILE A 142 10.17 -8.86 11.06
C ILE A 142 10.58 -7.40 11.10
N SER A 143 11.87 -7.13 10.92
CA SER A 143 12.40 -5.77 10.94
C SER A 143 11.90 -4.92 9.77
N ARG A 144 11.91 -3.60 9.92
CA ARG A 144 11.49 -2.67 8.85
C ARG A 144 12.27 -2.87 7.54
N ALA A 145 13.57 -3.16 7.63
CA ALA A 145 14.38 -3.44 6.46
C ALA A 145 13.94 -4.72 5.74
N GLU A 146 13.64 -5.78 6.50
CA GLU A 146 13.10 -7.03 5.94
C GLU A 146 11.72 -6.83 5.32
N GLN A 147 10.86 -6.00 5.95
CA GLN A 147 9.55 -5.66 5.39
C GLN A 147 9.67 -4.98 4.02
N ILE A 148 10.57 -3.99 3.90
CA ILE A 148 10.84 -3.29 2.63
C ILE A 148 11.43 -4.26 1.60
N GLN A 149 12.42 -5.07 1.97
CA GLN A 149 13.05 -6.05 1.06
C GLN A 149 12.04 -7.09 0.55
N LEU A 150 11.16 -7.56 1.44
CA LEU A 150 10.08 -8.46 1.06
C LEU A 150 9.11 -7.79 0.09
N ALA A 151 8.69 -6.56 0.37
CA ALA A 151 7.78 -5.79 -0.48
C ALA A 151 8.36 -5.54 -1.88
N VAL A 152 9.62 -5.11 -1.99
CA VAL A 152 10.31 -4.84 -3.26
C VAL A 152 10.33 -6.07 -4.18
N ARG A 153 10.44 -7.27 -3.60
CA ARG A 153 10.51 -8.53 -4.36
C ARG A 153 9.14 -9.17 -4.61
N THR A 154 8.09 -8.68 -3.93
CA THR A 154 6.74 -9.25 -4.02
C THR A 154 6.07 -8.87 -5.32
N THR A 155 5.49 -9.85 -6.02
CA THR A 155 4.64 -9.62 -7.21
C THR A 155 3.18 -9.47 -6.79
N ILE A 156 2.68 -10.36 -5.93
CA ILE A 156 1.33 -10.27 -5.37
C ILE A 156 1.43 -10.11 -3.86
N MET A 157 0.97 -8.96 -3.35
CA MET A 157 0.84 -8.70 -1.92
C MET A 157 -0.61 -8.86 -1.52
N MET A 158 -0.89 -9.58 -0.44
CA MET A 158 -2.27 -9.74 0.05
C MET A 158 -2.37 -9.69 1.56
N GLY A 159 -3.53 -9.29 2.08
CA GLY A 159 -3.77 -9.25 3.52
C GLY A 159 -5.09 -8.57 3.90
N VAL A 160 -5.43 -8.65 5.19
CA VAL A 160 -6.56 -7.91 5.75
C VAL A 160 -6.31 -6.41 5.68
N HIS A 161 -7.35 -5.62 5.38
CA HIS A 161 -7.27 -4.16 5.37
C HIS A 161 -6.64 -3.60 6.65
N GLY A 162 -5.53 -2.88 6.50
CA GLY A 162 -4.82 -2.23 7.59
C GLY A 162 -3.37 -1.91 7.22
N ASN A 163 -2.65 -1.29 8.16
CA ASN A 163 -1.28 -0.77 7.96
C ASN A 163 -0.25 -1.80 7.46
N GLY A 164 -0.60 -3.09 7.47
CA GLY A 164 0.17 -4.15 6.82
C GLY A 164 0.40 -3.90 5.33
N LEU A 165 -0.61 -3.38 4.62
CA LEU A 165 -0.56 -3.16 3.18
C LEU A 165 0.16 -1.87 2.78
N THR A 166 0.50 -0.97 3.71
CA THR A 166 1.29 0.25 3.42
C THR A 166 2.60 -0.08 2.68
N ASN A 167 3.11 -1.29 2.86
CA ASN A 167 4.31 -1.76 2.17
C ASN A 167 4.18 -1.82 0.64
N LEU A 168 2.97 -1.70 0.08
CA LEU A 168 2.74 -1.68 -1.36
C LEU A 168 3.51 -0.56 -2.07
N ILE A 169 3.83 0.54 -1.38
CA ILE A 169 4.58 1.67 -1.96
C ILE A 169 6.02 1.30 -2.40
N TRP A 170 6.56 0.17 -1.90
CA TRP A 170 7.87 -0.34 -2.30
C TRP A 170 7.81 -1.46 -3.33
N MET A 171 6.63 -1.95 -3.70
CA MET A 171 6.48 -2.99 -4.71
C MET A 171 6.91 -2.45 -6.08
N ARG A 172 7.52 -3.31 -6.90
CA ARG A 172 7.86 -2.96 -8.28
C ARG A 172 6.60 -3.06 -9.16
N PRO A 173 6.14 -1.96 -9.78
CA PRO A 173 4.99 -2.02 -10.69
C PRO A 173 5.35 -2.80 -11.95
N THR A 174 4.52 -3.78 -12.29
CA THR A 174 4.54 -4.57 -13.52
C THR A 174 3.10 -4.90 -13.87
N PRO A 175 2.79 -5.33 -15.10
CA PRO A 175 1.43 -5.77 -15.44
C PRO A 175 0.89 -6.89 -14.54
N ARG A 176 1.76 -7.67 -13.87
CA ARG A 176 1.35 -8.74 -12.93
C ARG A 176 1.26 -8.28 -11.48
N THR A 177 1.82 -7.12 -11.16
CA THR A 177 1.93 -6.64 -9.78
C THR A 177 0.55 -6.32 -9.26
N THR A 178 0.15 -7.00 -8.18
CA THR A 178 -1.22 -6.94 -7.67
C THR A 178 -1.23 -6.82 -6.14
N VAL A 179 -2.13 -5.98 -5.62
CA VAL A 179 -2.49 -5.92 -4.19
C VAL A 179 -3.89 -6.51 -4.03
N MET A 180 -4.03 -7.50 -3.15
CA MET A 180 -5.33 -8.10 -2.82
C MET A 180 -5.67 -7.81 -1.36
N GLU A 181 -6.81 -7.18 -1.13
CA GLU A 181 -7.18 -6.66 0.16
C GLU A 181 -8.47 -7.29 0.68
N PHE A 182 -8.41 -7.83 1.90
CA PHE A 182 -9.54 -8.51 2.51
C PHE A 182 -10.28 -7.56 3.46
N PHE A 183 -11.57 -7.36 3.19
CA PHE A 183 -12.42 -6.46 3.95
C PHE A 183 -13.51 -7.21 4.71
N TYR A 184 -13.99 -6.62 5.80
CA TYR A 184 -15.23 -7.08 6.43
C TYR A 184 -16.40 -6.93 5.44
N PRO A 185 -17.37 -7.88 5.40
CA PRO A 185 -18.49 -7.80 4.47
C PRO A 185 -19.20 -6.44 4.49
N GLY A 186 -19.37 -5.83 3.31
CA GLY A 186 -19.97 -4.50 3.13
C GLY A 186 -19.05 -3.32 3.50
N GLY A 187 -17.83 -3.58 3.98
CA GLY A 187 -16.83 -2.56 4.28
C GLY A 187 -15.89 -2.34 3.10
N PHE A 188 -15.71 -1.10 2.67
CA PHE A 188 -14.72 -0.74 1.65
C PHE A 188 -13.98 0.52 2.07
N ALA A 189 -12.68 0.56 1.79
CA ALA A 189 -11.87 1.76 2.02
C ALA A 189 -10.89 1.96 0.85
N HIS A 190 -10.82 3.20 0.37
CA HIS A 190 -10.00 3.58 -0.78
C HIS A 190 -8.50 3.73 -0.46
N ASP A 191 -8.05 3.47 0.78
CA ASP A 191 -6.69 3.79 1.22
C ASP A 191 -5.61 3.14 0.33
N TYR A 192 -5.66 1.82 0.21
CA TYR A 192 -4.68 1.07 -0.55
C TYR A 192 -5.05 0.92 -2.01
N GLU A 193 -6.36 0.90 -2.34
CA GLU A 193 -6.83 0.95 -3.73
C GLU A 193 -6.29 2.19 -4.45
N TYR A 194 -6.54 3.37 -3.88
CA TYR A 194 -6.12 4.63 -4.46
C TYR A 194 -4.60 4.70 -4.62
N THR A 195 -3.87 4.23 -3.59
CA THR A 195 -2.40 4.23 -3.59
C THR A 195 -1.85 3.25 -4.63
N ALA A 196 -2.39 2.02 -4.71
CA ALA A 196 -2.00 1.04 -5.71
C ALA A 196 -2.26 1.55 -7.13
N ARG A 197 -3.45 2.12 -7.37
CA ARG A 197 -3.81 2.72 -8.65
C ARG A 197 -2.88 3.87 -9.04
N ALA A 198 -2.54 4.76 -8.11
CA ALA A 198 -1.59 5.85 -8.35
C ALA A 198 -0.18 5.33 -8.69
N LEU A 199 0.16 4.11 -8.27
CA LEU A 199 1.43 3.43 -8.56
C LEU A 199 1.36 2.53 -9.81
N GLY A 200 0.23 2.45 -10.51
CA GLY A 200 0.04 1.54 -11.64
C GLY A 200 0.04 0.05 -11.22
N ILE A 201 -0.36 -0.24 -9.98
CA ILE A 201 -0.49 -1.59 -9.43
C ILE A 201 -1.98 -1.97 -9.44
N SER A 202 -2.30 -3.17 -9.92
CA SER A 202 -3.68 -3.69 -9.88
C SER A 202 -4.13 -3.88 -8.42
N HIS A 203 -5.36 -3.49 -8.08
CA HIS A 203 -5.94 -3.70 -6.76
C HIS A 203 -7.24 -4.47 -6.85
N TYR A 204 -7.42 -5.43 -5.93
CA TYR A 204 -8.64 -6.21 -5.77
C TYR A 204 -9.07 -6.17 -4.31
N GLY A 205 -10.31 -5.75 -4.05
CA GLY A 205 -10.96 -5.90 -2.75
C GLY A 205 -11.79 -7.18 -2.71
N PHE A 206 -11.75 -7.91 -1.60
CA PHE A 206 -12.53 -9.13 -1.40
C PHE A 206 -13.53 -9.01 -0.25
N TRP A 207 -14.72 -9.58 -0.49
CA TRP A 207 -15.77 -9.88 0.49
C TRP A 207 -16.21 -11.34 0.31
N GLY A 208 -15.79 -12.25 1.18
CA GLY A 208 -16.15 -13.66 1.02
C GLY A 208 -15.66 -14.23 -0.31
N ASN A 209 -16.60 -14.58 -1.19
CA ASN A 209 -16.36 -15.08 -2.55
C ASN A 209 -16.46 -14.00 -3.64
N GLU A 210 -16.81 -12.77 -3.29
CA GLU A 210 -16.88 -11.66 -4.22
C GLU A 210 -15.55 -10.92 -4.23
N SER A 211 -15.06 -10.59 -5.42
CA SER A 211 -13.92 -9.72 -5.60
C SER A 211 -14.28 -8.60 -6.56
N ALA A 212 -13.86 -7.38 -6.23
CA ALA A 212 -14.03 -6.22 -7.08
C ALA A 212 -12.66 -5.61 -7.38
N SER A 213 -12.36 -5.43 -8.66
CA SER A 213 -11.30 -4.55 -9.13
C SER A 213 -11.90 -3.24 -9.60
N LEU A 214 -11.27 -2.12 -9.24
CA LEU A 214 -11.51 -0.85 -9.93
C LEU A 214 -10.47 -0.75 -11.05
N SER A 215 -10.91 -0.81 -12.30
CA SER A 215 -10.03 -0.82 -13.46
C SER A 215 -9.52 0.59 -13.77
N LEU A 216 -8.34 0.69 -14.41
CA LEU A 216 -7.83 1.97 -14.93
C LEU A 216 -8.72 2.55 -16.03
N SER A 217 -9.49 1.71 -16.74
CA SER A 217 -10.42 2.10 -17.80
C SER A 217 -11.66 2.84 -17.31
N ASP A 218 -12.11 2.63 -16.07
CA ASP A 218 -13.32 3.27 -15.52
C ASP A 218 -13.16 4.80 -15.28
N VAL A 219 -11.98 5.37 -15.59
CA VAL A 219 -11.67 6.81 -15.48
C VAL A 219 -10.95 7.34 -16.73
N ALA A 220 -10.81 6.52 -17.80
CA ALA A 220 -10.06 6.89 -19.00
C ALA A 220 -10.73 7.96 -19.89
N ASP A 221 -11.81 8.61 -19.44
CA ASP A 221 -12.46 9.70 -20.17
C ASP A 221 -11.75 11.06 -20.06
N HIS A 222 -10.68 11.21 -19.27
CA HIS A 222 -9.95 12.49 -19.17
C HIS A 222 -8.45 12.39 -19.46
N HIS A 223 -8.13 12.59 -20.74
CA HIS A 223 -6.93 13.23 -21.31
C HIS A 223 -5.60 13.10 -20.54
N LEU A 224 -5.17 11.89 -20.23
CA LEU A 224 -3.76 11.59 -19.99
C LEU A 224 -3.31 10.69 -21.13
N GLY A 225 -2.60 11.27 -22.11
CA GLY A 225 -2.10 10.61 -23.31
C GLY A 225 -1.04 9.53 -23.04
N LEU A 226 -1.40 8.52 -22.27
CA LEU A 226 -0.68 7.26 -22.14
C LEU A 226 -1.30 6.31 -23.18
N SER A 227 -0.48 5.87 -24.13
CA SER A 227 -0.92 4.98 -25.21
C SER A 227 -1.54 3.69 -24.67
N PRO A 228 -2.52 3.09 -25.39
CA PRO A 228 -3.08 1.80 -25.04
C PRO A 228 -1.98 0.73 -24.93
N VAL A 229 -2.13 -0.12 -23.92
CA VAL A 229 -1.28 -1.28 -23.64
C VAL A 229 -1.12 -2.11 -24.91
N GLN A 230 0.14 -2.35 -25.31
CA GLN A 230 0.47 -3.27 -26.40
C GLN A 230 0.05 -4.69 -26.03
N THR A 231 -0.65 -5.36 -26.93
CA THR A 231 -0.97 -6.78 -26.84
C THR A 231 0.31 -7.62 -26.88
N PHE A 232 0.50 -8.48 -25.88
CA PHE A 232 1.60 -9.46 -25.86
C PHE A 232 1.04 -10.87 -26.03
N PRO A 233 1.70 -11.74 -26.81
CA PRO A 233 1.30 -13.14 -26.95
C PRO A 233 1.37 -13.88 -25.61
N SER A 234 0.55 -14.92 -25.43
CA SER A 234 0.54 -15.78 -24.25
C SER A 234 1.95 -16.34 -23.98
N MET A 235 2.59 -15.79 -22.96
CA MET A 235 3.93 -16.18 -22.56
C MET A 235 3.83 -17.36 -21.59
N PRO A 236 4.72 -18.37 -21.69
CA PRO A 236 4.80 -19.45 -20.72
C PRO A 236 5.00 -18.86 -19.31
N THR A 237 4.28 -19.38 -18.32
CA THR A 237 4.30 -18.91 -16.93
C THR A 237 5.74 -18.76 -16.43
N PRO A 238 6.24 -17.53 -16.20
CA PRO A 238 7.60 -17.36 -15.73
C PRO A 238 7.83 -18.06 -14.39
N LYS A 239 8.91 -18.84 -14.29
CA LYS A 239 9.38 -19.39 -13.01
C LYS A 239 9.96 -18.25 -12.17
N GLY A 240 9.65 -18.21 -10.87
CA GLY A 240 10.25 -17.25 -9.93
C GLY A 240 9.37 -16.08 -9.46
N PHE A 241 8.05 -16.13 -9.68
CA PHE A 241 7.14 -15.15 -9.06
C PHE A 241 7.04 -15.31 -7.55
N LYS A 242 6.73 -14.21 -6.87
CA LYS A 242 6.64 -14.16 -5.41
C LYS A 242 5.28 -13.65 -4.96
N VAL A 243 4.61 -14.46 -4.17
CA VAL A 243 3.35 -14.13 -3.51
C VAL A 243 3.64 -13.95 -2.02
N SER A 244 3.28 -12.80 -1.47
CA SER A 244 3.44 -12.50 -0.05
C SER A 244 2.08 -12.27 0.58
N TYR A 245 1.73 -13.15 1.52
CA TYR A 245 0.53 -13.02 2.33
C TYR A 245 0.88 -12.46 3.70
N ILE A 246 0.39 -11.25 3.96
CA ILE A 246 0.52 -10.53 5.21
C ILE A 246 -0.61 -10.98 6.14
N THR A 247 -0.23 -11.67 7.20
CA THR A 247 -1.12 -12.04 8.29
C THR A 247 -0.87 -11.13 9.50
N PHE A 248 -1.84 -11.08 10.41
CA PHE A 248 -1.76 -10.38 11.70
C PHE A 248 -1.85 -11.41 12.82
N SER A 249 -0.98 -11.32 13.84
CA SER A 249 -1.12 -12.15 15.04
C SER A 249 -1.87 -11.39 16.13
N GLY A 250 -3.03 -11.91 16.53
CA GLY A 250 -3.46 -11.85 17.92
C GLY A 250 -3.05 -13.15 18.61
N PRO A 251 -2.92 -13.20 19.95
CA PRO A 251 -2.80 -14.48 20.64
C PRO A 251 -3.95 -15.40 20.23
N ILE A 252 -3.62 -16.68 20.04
CA ILE A 252 -4.53 -17.78 19.67
C ILE A 252 -5.55 -18.09 20.80
N GLU A 253 -5.57 -17.30 21.87
CA GLU A 253 -6.51 -17.40 22.96
C GLU A 253 -7.27 -16.08 23.12
N LEU A 254 -8.59 -16.19 23.23
CA LEU A 254 -9.61 -15.15 23.51
C LEU A 254 -10.25 -14.48 22.29
N THR A 255 -11.37 -15.10 21.90
CA THR A 255 -12.60 -14.44 21.40
C THR A 255 -12.41 -13.46 20.25
N ALA A 256 -12.55 -13.95 19.03
CA ALA A 256 -13.20 -13.14 18.01
C ALA A 256 -14.52 -12.65 18.60
N ALA A 257 -14.66 -11.35 18.82
CA ALA A 257 -15.96 -10.78 19.12
C ALA A 257 -16.89 -11.20 17.97
N ALA A 258 -18.02 -11.84 18.28
CA ALA A 258 -19.00 -12.24 17.28
C ALA A 258 -19.32 -11.02 16.38
N GLY A 259 -18.83 -11.02 15.14
CA GLY A 259 -18.91 -9.89 14.21
C GLY A 259 -17.59 -9.23 13.78
N SER A 260 -16.40 -9.76 14.13
CA SER A 260 -15.10 -9.24 13.65
C SER A 260 -14.35 -10.16 12.68
N SER A 261 -14.97 -11.26 12.28
CA SER A 261 -14.39 -12.27 11.41
C SER A 261 -14.66 -11.96 9.94
N ILE A 262 -13.61 -11.97 9.13
CA ILE A 262 -13.70 -11.74 7.68
C ILE A 262 -13.73 -13.10 6.97
N PRO A 263 -14.85 -13.50 6.35
CA PRO A 263 -14.90 -14.71 5.54
C PRO A 263 -14.17 -14.48 4.22
N ILE A 264 -13.45 -15.49 3.74
CA ILE A 264 -12.84 -15.47 2.40
C ILE A 264 -13.01 -16.83 1.73
N ASP A 265 -13.21 -16.82 0.41
CA ASP A 265 -13.10 -18.03 -0.39
C ASP A 265 -11.67 -18.20 -0.92
N ALA A 266 -10.93 -19.11 -0.28
CA ALA A 266 -9.56 -19.43 -0.64
C ALA A 266 -9.41 -19.84 -2.11
N ALA A 267 -10.37 -20.59 -2.68
CA ALA A 267 -10.30 -21.06 -4.05
C ALA A 267 -10.43 -19.89 -5.05
N THR A 268 -11.32 -18.94 -4.76
CA THR A 268 -11.48 -17.73 -5.57
C THR A 268 -10.22 -16.86 -5.51
N VAL A 269 -9.62 -16.67 -4.33
CA VAL A 269 -8.34 -15.95 -4.19
C VAL A 269 -7.22 -16.67 -4.96
N GLY A 270 -7.11 -17.99 -4.80
CA GLY A 270 -6.11 -18.82 -5.49
C GLY A 270 -6.22 -18.75 -7.02
N ARG A 271 -7.45 -18.82 -7.54
CA ARG A 271 -7.72 -18.64 -8.97
C ARG A 271 -7.26 -17.27 -9.46
N LEU A 272 -7.59 -16.18 -8.74
CA LEU A 272 -7.16 -14.85 -9.14
C LEU A 272 -5.62 -14.70 -9.08
N VAL A 273 -4.95 -15.28 -8.08
CA VAL A 273 -3.48 -15.32 -8.01
C VAL A 273 -2.91 -15.97 -9.28
N TYR A 274 -3.45 -17.13 -9.64
CA TYR A 274 -3.06 -17.82 -10.86
C TYR A 274 -3.27 -16.95 -12.09
N ASP A 275 -4.45 -16.35 -12.21
CA ASP A 275 -4.81 -15.55 -13.37
C ASP A 275 -3.94 -14.28 -13.52
N ARG A 276 -3.63 -13.60 -12.42
CA ARG A 276 -2.75 -12.41 -12.42
C ARG A 276 -1.30 -12.75 -12.73
N LEU A 277 -0.78 -13.88 -12.24
CA LEU A 277 0.60 -14.28 -12.51
C LEU A 277 0.79 -14.82 -13.94
N THR A 278 -0.24 -15.48 -14.47
CA THR A 278 -0.24 -16.03 -15.83
C THR A 278 -0.70 -15.04 -16.89
N LEU A 279 -1.38 -13.95 -16.49
CA LEU A 279 -2.09 -13.01 -17.37
C LEU A 279 -3.18 -13.69 -18.20
N SER A 280 -3.79 -14.75 -17.68
CA SER A 280 -4.83 -15.53 -18.39
C SER A 280 -6.13 -14.77 -18.63
N LEU A 281 -6.43 -13.74 -17.83
CA LEU A 281 -7.64 -12.90 -17.92
C LEU A 281 -7.43 -11.61 -18.73
N GLU A 282 -6.21 -11.31 -19.22
CA GLU A 282 -5.96 -10.15 -20.09
C GLU A 282 -6.06 -10.50 -21.58
N VAL A 283 -6.82 -11.56 -21.89
CA VAL A 283 -7.30 -11.87 -23.24
C VAL A 283 -8.75 -11.39 -23.30
N ASP A 284 -9.00 -10.40 -24.16
CA ASP A 284 -10.28 -9.72 -24.43
C ASP A 284 -10.56 -8.45 -23.59
N ASP A 285 -10.04 -7.30 -24.06
CA ASP A 285 -10.81 -6.20 -24.71
C ASP A 285 -9.88 -5.07 -25.20
#